data_AF-M4EVH0-F1
#
_entry.id   AF-M4EVH0-F1
#
_cell.length_a   1.000
_cell.length_b   1.000
_cell.length_c   1.000
_cell.angle_alpha   90.00
_cell.angle_beta   90.00
_cell.angle_gamma   90.00
#
_symmetry.space_group_name_H-M   'P 1'
#
loop_
_entity.id
_entity.type
_entity.pdbx_description
1 polymer ?
#
loop_
_entity_poly.entity_id
_entity_poly.type
_entity_poly.pdbx_seq_one_letter_code
_entity_poly.pdbx_strand_id
1 'polypeptide(L)'
;MVMVRAANARIKPFSSPFATNLATLQSQIGYNFTNINLLRRAMTHASFSQENNKALSIFGFHLIETSVSLQLLSKDIDTSSKALTRLIAEVSNVESSCALDGNRLGLERVIRVSPKTDASNSGIVCGGFRAIFGAVATDSGTVDEAIKVFWKVHGAGAARLVSVL
;
A
#
# COMPACT_ATOMS: atom_id res chain seq x y z
N MET A 1 -49.75 -13.81 -32.92
CA MET A 1 -49.14 -13.01 -31.84
C MET A 1 -48.68 -13.95 -30.73
N VAL A 2 -47.39 -14.35 -30.72
CA VAL A 2 -46.67 -14.67 -29.47
C VAL A 2 -45.20 -14.28 -29.72
N MET A 3 -44.75 -13.26 -29.01
CA MET A 3 -43.41 -12.69 -29.08
C MET A 3 -42.59 -13.35 -27.97
N VAL A 4 -41.66 -14.26 -28.30
CA VAL A 4 -40.76 -14.84 -27.31
C VAL A 4 -39.62 -13.85 -27.06
N ARG A 5 -39.72 -13.09 -25.98
CA ARG A 5 -38.62 -12.23 -25.50
C ARG A 5 -37.54 -13.12 -24.90
N ALA A 6 -36.39 -13.20 -25.56
CA ALA A 6 -35.16 -13.69 -24.94
C ALA A 6 -34.77 -12.71 -23.82
N ALA A 7 -34.87 -13.17 -22.56
CA ALA A 7 -34.36 -12.43 -21.41
C ALA A 7 -32.84 -12.39 -21.51
N ASN A 8 -32.30 -11.21 -21.84
CA ASN A 8 -30.87 -10.95 -21.87
C ASN A 8 -30.37 -10.87 -20.41
N ALA A 9 -30.11 -12.02 -19.81
CA ALA A 9 -29.49 -12.10 -18.49
C ALA A 9 -28.06 -11.55 -18.63
N ARG A 10 -27.83 -10.31 -18.18
CA ARG A 10 -26.48 -9.78 -17.97
C ARG A 10 -25.77 -10.69 -16.98
N ILE A 11 -24.92 -11.57 -17.49
CA ILE A 11 -23.96 -12.31 -16.68
C ILE A 11 -23.07 -11.25 -16.02
N LYS A 12 -23.25 -11.01 -14.72
CA LYS A 12 -22.28 -10.23 -13.96
C LYS A 12 -20.95 -11.00 -14.05
N PRO A 13 -19.83 -10.37 -14.49
CA PRO A 13 -18.57 -11.07 -14.55
C PRO A 13 -18.23 -11.55 -13.13
N PHE A 14 -17.97 -12.85 -12.99
CA PHE A 14 -17.47 -13.41 -11.74
C PHE A 14 -16.10 -12.78 -11.45
N SER A 15 -16.05 -11.82 -10.53
CA SER A 15 -14.80 -11.25 -10.05
C SER A 15 -14.03 -12.30 -9.26
N SER A 16 -12.75 -12.50 -9.58
CA SER A 16 -11.92 -13.43 -8.80
C SER A 16 -11.72 -12.91 -7.37
N PRO A 17 -11.46 -13.78 -6.38
CA PRO A 17 -11.17 -13.34 -5.01
C PRO A 17 -10.07 -12.28 -4.95
N PHE A 18 -9.04 -12.41 -5.79
CA PHE A 18 -7.98 -11.42 -5.90
C PHE A 18 -8.50 -10.06 -6.39
N ALA A 19 -9.30 -10.00 -7.45
CA ALA A 19 -9.85 -8.74 -7.94
C ALA A 19 -10.77 -8.05 -6.90
N THR A 20 -11.56 -8.84 -6.16
CA THR A 20 -12.39 -8.33 -5.06
C THR A 20 -11.53 -7.79 -3.92
N ASN A 21 -10.47 -8.49 -3.51
CA ASN A 21 -9.55 -8.03 -2.48
C ASN A 21 -8.83 -6.73 -2.88
N LEU A 22 -8.46 -6.57 -4.16
CA LEU A 22 -7.89 -5.32 -4.66
C LEU A 22 -8.90 -4.17 -4.62
N ALA A 23 -10.17 -4.43 -4.93
CA ALA A 23 -11.22 -3.41 -4.82
C ALA A 23 -11.42 -2.97 -3.36
N THR A 24 -11.44 -3.91 -2.41
CA THR A 24 -11.47 -3.62 -0.97
C THR A 24 -10.25 -2.80 -0.54
N LEU A 25 -9.05 -3.18 -0.99
CA LEU A 25 -7.82 -2.48 -0.67
C LEU A 25 -7.84 -1.02 -1.15
N GLN A 26 -8.30 -0.76 -2.38
CA GLN A 26 -8.49 0.61 -2.89
C GLN A 26 -9.42 1.44 -2.01
N SER A 27 -10.52 0.84 -1.54
CA SER A 27 -11.44 1.50 -0.60
C SER A 27 -10.79 1.80 0.74
N GLN A 28 -9.98 0.89 1.28
CA GLN A 28 -9.29 1.06 2.57
C GLN A 28 -8.23 2.17 2.50
N ILE A 29 -7.41 2.18 1.45
CA ILE A 29 -6.38 3.23 1.28
C ILE A 29 -7.00 4.55 0.78
N GLY A 30 -8.22 4.50 0.23
CA GLY A 30 -8.94 5.64 -0.30
C GLY A 30 -8.32 6.22 -1.56
N TYR A 31 -7.77 5.35 -2.41
CA TYR A 31 -7.20 5.69 -3.71
C TYR A 31 -7.72 4.71 -4.76
N ASN A 32 -8.31 5.26 -5.83
CA ASN A 32 -8.77 4.48 -6.97
C ASN A 32 -7.72 4.56 -8.08
N PHE A 33 -7.11 3.42 -8.40
CA PHE A 33 -6.10 3.33 -9.44
C PHE A 33 -6.71 3.55 -10.82
N THR A 34 -6.08 4.42 -11.61
CA THR A 34 -6.37 4.57 -13.04
C THR A 34 -5.87 3.34 -13.80
N ASN A 35 -4.66 2.87 -13.46
CA ASN A 35 -4.08 1.63 -13.94
C ASN A 35 -4.02 0.59 -12.81
N ILE A 36 -5.07 -0.24 -12.71
CA ILE A 36 -5.16 -1.29 -11.69
C ILE A 36 -4.00 -2.30 -11.73
N ASN A 37 -3.28 -2.41 -12.86
CA ASN A 37 -2.13 -3.31 -12.96
C ASN A 37 -0.97 -2.89 -12.05
N LEU A 38 -0.86 -1.60 -11.70
CA LEU A 38 0.12 -1.13 -10.72
C LEU A 38 -0.16 -1.69 -9.33
N LEU A 39 -1.42 -1.68 -8.88
CA LEU A 39 -1.80 -2.28 -7.61
C LEU A 39 -1.68 -3.81 -7.64
N ARG A 40 -2.07 -4.46 -8.76
CA ARG A 40 -1.84 -5.90 -8.95
C ARG A 40 -0.37 -6.26 -8.80
N ARG A 41 0.53 -5.47 -9.41
CA ARG A 41 1.98 -5.66 -9.32
C ARG A 41 2.49 -5.39 -7.91
N ALA A 42 2.00 -4.36 -7.21
CA ALA A 42 2.33 -4.09 -5.82
C ALA A 42 1.99 -5.26 -4.89
N MET A 43 0.87 -5.95 -5.15
CA MET A 43 0.41 -7.14 -4.42
C MET A 43 0.96 -8.46 -4.98
N THR A 44 2.12 -8.43 -5.64
CA THR A 44 2.77 -9.62 -6.21
C THR A 44 4.21 -9.71 -5.73
N HIS A 45 4.51 -10.71 -4.90
CA HIS A 45 5.87 -10.95 -4.43
C HIS A 45 6.73 -11.60 -5.52
N ALA A 46 8.06 -11.42 -5.44
CA ALA A 46 9.01 -11.98 -6.40
C ALA A 46 9.00 -13.52 -6.45
N SER A 47 8.53 -14.20 -5.40
CA SER A 47 8.36 -15.65 -5.44
C SER A 47 7.18 -16.09 -6.32
N PHE A 48 6.20 -15.22 -6.60
CA PHE A 48 5.04 -15.53 -7.45
C PHE A 48 5.30 -15.24 -8.93
N SER A 49 6.01 -14.16 -9.25
CA SER A 49 6.24 -13.72 -10.65
C SER A 49 7.49 -12.86 -10.81
N GLN A 50 8.05 -12.83 -12.03
CA GLN A 50 9.07 -11.85 -12.43
C GLN A 50 8.49 -10.42 -12.49
N GLU A 51 7.22 -10.29 -12.84
CA GLU A 51 6.47 -9.04 -12.71
C GLU A 51 5.99 -8.88 -11.26
N ASN A 52 6.85 -8.30 -10.43
CA ASN A 52 6.62 -8.20 -8.98
C ASN A 52 6.81 -6.78 -8.44
N ASN A 53 6.59 -6.68 -7.13
CA ASN A 53 6.56 -5.46 -6.35
C ASN A 53 7.92 -4.91 -5.95
N LYS A 54 9.06 -5.56 -6.24
CA LYS A 54 10.35 -5.18 -5.66
C LYS A 54 10.76 -3.75 -6.00
N ALA A 55 10.62 -3.34 -7.26
CA ALA A 55 10.91 -1.97 -7.68
C ALA A 55 9.97 -0.93 -7.03
N LEU A 56 8.67 -1.23 -7.00
CA LEU A 56 7.67 -0.36 -6.36
C LEU A 56 7.89 -0.25 -4.85
N SER A 57 8.34 -1.34 -4.22
CA SER A 57 8.64 -1.40 -2.79
C SER A 57 9.84 -0.52 -2.42
N ILE A 58 10.89 -0.52 -3.25
CA ILE A 58 12.06 0.36 -3.09
C ILE A 58 11.64 1.83 -3.25
N PHE A 59 10.87 2.15 -4.29
CA PHE A 59 10.40 3.52 -4.48
C PHE A 59 9.49 3.97 -3.32
N GLY A 60 8.56 3.12 -2.90
CA GLY A 60 7.68 3.36 -1.77
C GLY A 60 8.42 3.53 -0.43
N PHE A 61 9.53 2.82 -0.23
CA PHE A 61 10.40 3.02 0.92
C PHE A 61 10.91 4.46 0.99
N HIS A 62 11.53 4.97 -0.08
CA HIS A 62 12.03 6.34 -0.11
C HIS A 62 10.93 7.39 0.01
N LEU A 63 9.74 7.11 -0.54
CA LEU A 63 8.56 7.96 -0.35
C LEU A 63 8.16 8.09 1.11
N ILE A 64 8.18 6.99 1.88
CA ILE A 64 7.85 7.00 3.31
C ILE A 64 8.90 7.82 4.09
N GLU A 65 10.20 7.62 3.82
CA GLU A 65 11.27 8.41 4.46
C GLU A 65 11.10 9.90 4.16
N THR A 66 10.80 10.23 2.90
CA THR A 66 10.55 11.60 2.44
C THR A 66 9.31 12.19 3.12
N SER A 67 8.22 11.42 3.24
CA SER A 67 6.96 11.84 3.87
C SER A 67 7.18 12.29 5.31
N VAL A 68 7.94 11.50 6.07
CA VAL A 68 8.25 11.77 7.48
C VAL A 68 9.20 12.95 7.62
N SER A 69 10.22 13.02 6.77
CA SER A 69 11.14 14.16 6.75
C SER A 69 10.42 15.47 6.48
N LEU A 70 9.57 15.48 5.44
CA LEU A 70 8.76 16.64 5.08
C LEU A 70 7.83 17.04 6.22
N GLN A 71 7.13 16.08 6.83
CA GLN A 71 6.20 16.38 7.93
C GLN A 71 6.90 16.98 9.15
N LEU A 72 8.07 16.44 9.52
CA LEU A 72 8.81 16.92 10.68
C LEU A 72 9.38 18.32 10.44
N LEU A 73 10.09 18.52 9.32
CA LEU A 73 10.71 19.81 8.99
C LEU A 73 9.69 20.91 8.70
N SER A 74 8.49 20.56 8.23
CA SER A 74 7.41 21.55 8.04
C SER A 74 6.80 22.02 9.37
N LYS A 75 6.95 21.25 10.45
CA LYS A 75 6.49 21.62 11.79
C LYS A 75 7.57 22.35 12.59
N ASP A 76 8.80 21.89 12.46
CA ASP A 76 9.96 22.44 13.15
C ASP A 76 11.21 22.30 12.27
N ILE A 77 11.63 23.42 11.69
CA ILE A 77 12.81 23.48 10.83
C ILE A 77 14.12 23.38 11.61
N ASP A 78 14.09 23.67 12.92
CA ASP A 78 15.26 23.64 13.80
C ASP A 78 15.50 22.25 14.41
N THR A 79 14.68 21.26 14.05
CA THR A 79 14.85 19.87 14.47
C THR A 79 16.24 19.35 14.11
N SER A 80 16.90 18.72 15.10
CA SER A 80 18.24 18.16 14.88
C SER A 80 18.25 16.99 13.88
N SER A 81 19.35 16.84 13.13
CA SER A 81 19.58 15.70 12.23
C SER A 81 19.46 14.34 12.94
N LYS A 82 19.87 14.26 14.21
CA LYS A 82 19.75 13.06 15.04
C LYS A 82 18.28 12.68 15.29
N ALA A 83 17.44 13.65 15.63
CA ALA A 83 16.01 13.42 15.85
C ALA A 83 15.31 13.00 14.55
N LEU A 84 15.61 13.68 13.44
CA LEU A 84 15.08 13.34 12.12
C LEU A 84 15.47 11.90 11.70
N THR A 85 16.75 11.55 11.81
CA THR A 85 17.24 10.21 11.43
C THR A 85 16.63 9.12 12.29
N ARG A 86 16.43 9.38 13.59
CA ARG A 86 15.75 8.45 14.50
C ARG A 86 14.31 8.20 14.05
N LEU A 87 13.56 9.26 13.75
CA LEU A 87 12.16 9.12 13.33
C LEU A 87 12.05 8.36 11.98
N ILE A 88 12.95 8.66 11.03
CA ILE A 88 13.05 7.92 9.76
C ILE A 88 13.30 6.43 10.01
N ALA A 89 14.21 6.08 10.93
CA ALA A 89 14.50 4.69 11.26
C ALA A 89 13.30 3.98 11.92
N GLU A 90 12.56 4.69 12.78
CA GLU A 90 11.37 4.17 13.45
C GLU A 90 10.23 3.89 12.45
N VAL A 91 9.88 4.84 11.58
CA VAL A 91 8.81 4.65 10.58
C VAL A 91 9.18 3.62 9.51
N SER A 92 10.48 3.46 9.23
CA SER A 92 10.96 2.56 8.19
C SER A 92 11.21 1.14 8.70
N ASN A 93 11.05 0.91 10.00
CA ASN A 93 11.24 -0.41 10.59
C ASN A 93 10.25 -1.44 10.05
N VAL A 94 10.74 -2.64 9.76
CA VAL A 94 9.92 -3.72 9.18
C VAL A 94 8.83 -4.17 10.14
N GLU A 95 9.21 -4.62 11.33
CA GLU A 95 8.29 -5.25 12.28
C GLU A 95 7.38 -4.23 12.96
N SER A 96 7.94 -3.12 13.44
CA SER A 96 7.22 -2.17 14.30
C SER A 96 6.43 -1.11 13.53
N SER A 97 6.56 -1.05 12.20
CA SER A 97 5.88 -0.04 11.37
C SER A 97 5.19 -0.64 10.14
N CYS A 98 5.89 -0.86 9.03
CA CYS A 98 5.23 -1.21 7.76
C CYS A 98 4.57 -2.59 7.76
N ALA A 99 5.12 -3.61 8.44
CA ALA A 99 4.44 -4.90 8.56
C ALA A 99 3.19 -4.78 9.42
N LEU A 100 3.25 -4.01 10.51
CA LEU A 100 2.12 -3.76 11.40
C LEU A 100 0.98 -3.04 10.68
N ASP A 101 1.27 -2.01 9.88
CA ASP A 101 0.25 -1.34 9.06
C ASP A 101 -0.25 -2.21 7.91
N GLY A 102 0.63 -3.00 7.29
CA GLY A 102 0.23 -3.97 6.28
C GLY A 102 -0.72 -5.04 6.83
N ASN A 103 -0.47 -5.52 8.05
CA ASN A 103 -1.36 -6.48 8.73
C ASN A 103 -2.71 -5.84 9.08
N ARG A 104 -2.76 -4.55 9.43
CA ARG A 104 -4.03 -3.82 9.64
C ARG A 104 -4.87 -3.71 8.37
N LEU A 105 -4.21 -3.62 7.21
CA LEU A 105 -4.86 -3.68 5.90
C LEU A 105 -5.19 -5.12 5.45
N GLY A 106 -4.76 -6.14 6.19
CA GLY A 106 -4.96 -7.54 5.83
C GLY A 106 -4.15 -7.98 4.60
N LEU A 107 -2.99 -7.37 4.35
CA LEU A 107 -2.20 -7.62 3.13
C LEU A 107 -1.75 -9.07 2.98
N GLU A 108 -1.61 -9.82 4.07
CA GLU A 108 -1.30 -11.25 4.07
C GLU A 108 -2.33 -12.07 3.27
N ARG A 109 -3.57 -11.58 3.12
CA ARG A 109 -4.64 -12.19 2.32
C ARG A 109 -4.72 -11.68 0.88
N VAL A 110 -3.96 -10.65 0.55
CA VAL A 110 -3.99 -9.99 -0.77
C VAL A 110 -2.72 -10.28 -1.56
N ILE A 111 -1.57 -10.30 -0.90
CA ILE A 111 -0.28 -10.51 -1.56
C ILE A 111 -0.22 -11.92 -2.13
N ARG A 112 0.07 -12.00 -3.43
CA ARG A 112 0.31 -13.27 -4.12
C ARG A 112 1.76 -13.71 -3.90
N VAL A 113 1.91 -14.95 -3.45
CA VAL A 113 3.19 -15.60 -3.19
C VAL A 113 3.17 -17.02 -3.77
N SER A 114 4.34 -17.64 -4.01
CA SER A 114 4.37 -19.06 -4.38
C SER A 114 3.90 -19.97 -3.23
N PRO A 115 3.48 -21.23 -3.51
CA PRO A 115 2.95 -22.14 -2.49
C PRO A 115 3.88 -22.43 -1.30
N LYS A 116 5.20 -22.25 -1.47
CA LYS A 116 6.21 -22.48 -0.42
C LYS A 116 6.61 -21.22 0.35
N THR A 117 5.98 -20.09 0.04
CA THR A 117 6.28 -18.79 0.66
C THR A 117 5.15 -18.41 1.60
N ASP A 118 5.48 -18.00 2.82
CA ASP A 118 4.49 -17.48 3.76
C ASP A 118 4.20 -16.00 3.49
N ALA A 119 2.98 -15.68 3.03
CA ALA A 119 2.55 -14.31 2.80
C ALA A 119 2.49 -13.46 4.08
N SER A 120 2.43 -14.10 5.24
CA SER A 120 2.38 -13.47 6.57
C SER A 120 3.75 -13.02 7.06
N ASN A 121 4.84 -13.38 6.37
CA ASN A 121 6.18 -12.94 6.72
C ASN A 121 6.26 -11.41 6.72
N SER A 122 6.70 -10.82 7.82
CA SER A 122 6.75 -9.36 8.01
C SER A 122 7.51 -8.61 6.90
N GLY A 123 8.58 -9.20 6.36
CA GLY A 123 9.32 -8.61 5.24
C GLY A 123 8.51 -8.58 3.95
N ILE A 124 7.68 -9.60 3.70
CA ILE A 124 6.79 -9.66 2.53
C ILE A 124 5.63 -8.68 2.71
N VAL A 125 5.00 -8.66 3.87
CA VAL A 125 3.92 -7.73 4.20
C VAL A 125 4.39 -6.28 4.09
N CYS A 126 5.52 -5.95 4.73
CA CYS A 126 6.14 -4.63 4.63
C CYS A 126 6.52 -4.28 3.18
N GLY A 127 7.03 -5.25 2.42
CA GLY A 127 7.37 -5.07 1.02
C GLY A 127 6.15 -4.69 0.17
N GLY A 128 5.02 -5.38 0.38
CA GLY A 128 3.73 -5.08 -0.24
C GLY A 128 3.17 -3.72 0.20
N PHE A 129 3.23 -3.41 1.50
CA PHE A 129 2.81 -2.12 2.05
C PHE A 129 3.54 -0.94 1.39
N ARG A 130 4.88 -0.98 1.36
CA ARG A 130 5.70 0.02 0.66
C ARG A 130 5.32 0.12 -0.81
N ALA A 131 5.15 -1.02 -1.48
CA ALA A 131 4.82 -1.06 -2.89
C ALA A 131 3.48 -0.39 -3.25
N ILE A 132 2.52 -0.31 -2.33
CA ILE A 132 1.28 0.44 -2.54
C ILE A 132 1.59 1.91 -2.84
N PHE A 133 2.43 2.56 -2.02
CA PHE A 133 2.73 3.99 -2.19
C PHE A 133 3.60 4.25 -3.42
N GLY A 134 4.54 3.36 -3.73
CA GLY A 134 5.26 3.40 -5.00
C GLY A 134 4.31 3.28 -6.20
N ALA A 135 3.29 2.42 -6.10
CA ALA A 135 2.28 2.26 -7.15
C ALA A 135 1.37 3.50 -7.26
N VAL A 136 0.92 4.09 -6.15
CA VAL A 136 0.11 5.32 -6.14
C VAL A 136 0.87 6.48 -6.77
N ALA A 137 2.14 6.67 -6.42
CA ALA A 137 2.96 7.73 -7.01
C ALA A 137 3.16 7.51 -8.52
N THR A 138 3.35 6.26 -8.94
CA THR A 138 3.48 5.91 -10.37
C THR A 138 2.16 6.13 -11.13
N ASP A 139 1.03 5.80 -10.53
CA ASP A 139 -0.30 5.92 -11.15
C ASP A 139 -0.77 7.38 -11.25
N SER A 140 -0.53 8.17 -10.21
CA SER A 140 -0.89 9.59 -10.17
C SER A 140 0.13 10.51 -10.84
N GLY A 141 1.36 10.03 -11.05
CA GLY A 141 2.48 10.81 -11.59
C GLY A 141 3.12 11.79 -10.58
N THR A 142 2.71 11.78 -9.31
CA THR A 142 3.20 12.71 -8.28
C THR A 142 3.50 12.00 -6.97
N VAL A 143 4.47 12.50 -6.21
CA VAL A 143 4.77 11.97 -4.88
C VAL A 143 3.76 12.44 -3.83
N ASP A 144 3.18 13.63 -4.01
CA ASP A 144 2.28 14.26 -3.04
C ASP A 144 1.01 13.44 -2.78
N GLU A 145 0.41 12.87 -3.84
CA GLU A 145 -0.79 12.01 -3.66
C GLU A 145 -0.43 10.73 -2.89
N ALA A 146 0.75 10.15 -3.13
CA ALA A 146 1.21 8.99 -2.37
C ALA A 146 1.49 9.33 -0.90
N ILE A 147 2.07 10.50 -0.61
CA ILE A 147 2.30 11.00 0.76
C ILE A 147 0.96 11.16 1.49
N LYS A 148 -0.04 11.75 0.84
CA LYS A 148 -1.40 11.90 1.39
C LYS A 148 -2.06 10.56 1.70
N VAL A 149 -1.96 9.59 0.78
CA VAL A 149 -2.48 8.23 1.00
C VAL A 149 -1.72 7.52 2.12
N PHE A 150 -0.40 7.67 2.19
CA PHE A 150 0.43 7.14 3.29
C PHE A 150 -0.04 7.67 4.65
N TRP A 151 -0.18 8.98 4.81
CA TRP A 151 -0.61 9.56 6.08
C TRP A 151 -2.05 9.19 6.45
N LYS A 152 -2.93 8.94 5.48
CA LYS A 152 -4.27 8.40 5.75
C LYS A 152 -4.20 6.99 6.33
N VAL A 153 -3.36 6.13 5.76
CA VAL A 153 -3.22 4.72 6.16
C VAL A 153 -2.45 4.59 7.48
N HIS A 154 -1.28 5.22 7.57
CA HIS A 154 -0.42 5.21 8.76
C HIS A 154 -1.08 5.99 9.93
N GLY A 155 -1.75 7.10 9.61
CA GLY A 155 -2.37 8.01 10.57
C GLY A 155 -3.67 7.50 11.20
N ALA A 156 -4.40 6.59 10.56
CA ALA A 156 -5.61 5.99 11.12
C ALA A 156 -5.35 5.18 12.42
N GLY A 157 -4.09 4.81 12.69
CA GLY A 157 -3.62 4.30 13.99
C GLY A 157 -2.80 5.30 14.81
N ALA A 158 -2.42 6.45 14.23
CA ALA A 158 -1.49 7.44 14.79
C ALA A 158 -2.15 8.57 15.59
N ALA A 159 -3.33 8.31 16.18
CA ALA A 159 -3.74 9.04 17.38
C ALA A 159 -2.71 8.91 18.54
N ARG A 160 -1.63 8.12 18.36
CA ARG A 160 -0.52 7.93 19.30
C ARG A 160 0.75 8.75 19.02
N LEU A 161 0.95 9.31 17.83
CA LEU A 161 2.18 10.10 17.56
C LEU A 161 2.05 11.58 17.95
N VAL A 162 0.84 12.02 18.32
CA VAL A 162 0.58 13.36 18.88
C VAL A 162 0.84 13.41 20.40
N SER A 163 1.24 12.29 21.05
CA SER A 163 1.55 12.29 22.49
C SER A 163 3.05 12.16 22.83
N VAL A 164 3.95 12.34 21.85
CA VAL A 164 5.41 12.30 22.08
C VAL A 164 6.11 13.57 21.61
N LEU A 165 5.33 14.62 21.33
CA LEU A 165 5.76 16.02 21.39
C LEU A 165 4.90 16.72 22.47
#